data_AF-A0A1I4VV56-F1
#
_entry.id   AF-A0A1I4VV56-F1
#
_cell.length_a   1.000
_cell.length_b   1.000
_cell.length_c   1.000
_cell.angle_alpha   90.00
_cell.angle_beta   90.00
_cell.angle_gamma   90.00
#
_symmetry.space_group_name_H-M   'P 1'
#
loop_
_entity.id
_entity.type
_entity.pdbx_description
1 polymer ?
#
loop_
_entity_poly.entity_id
_entity_poly.type
_entity_poly.pdbx_seq_one_letter_code
_entity_poly.pdbx_strand_id
1 'polypeptide(L)' 'MLQLKILLLDDPISTLDMSIQAEMLNVLNILKSVSRVTIVLISRDPDVIGHMFSRAIHMAASHIDEREVADSYPLK' A
#
# COMPACT_ATOMS: atom_id res chain seq x y z
N MET A 1 9.36 -16.25 20.13
CA MET A 1 9.11 -15.96 18.71
C MET A 1 9.03 -14.46 18.53
N LEU A 2 9.72 -13.88 17.55
CA LEU A 2 9.51 -12.48 17.15
C LEU A 2 8.19 -12.38 16.38
N GLN A 3 7.34 -11.41 16.74
CA GLN A 3 6.16 -11.06 15.98
C GLN A 3 6.39 -9.71 15.30
N LEU A 4 6.35 -9.68 13.98
CA LEU A 4 6.47 -8.46 13.20
C LEU A 4 5.23 -7.61 13.41
N LYS A 5 5.41 -6.38 13.92
CA LYS A 5 4.31 -5.45 14.17
C LYS A 5 4.07 -4.51 12.99
N ILE A 6 5.14 -4.15 12.29
CA ILE A 6 5.13 -3.17 11.21
C ILE A 6 6.02 -3.65 10.06
N LEU A 7 5.53 -3.51 8.83
CA LEU A 7 6.27 -3.69 7.60
C LEU A 7 6.28 -2.37 6.82
N LEU A 8 7.47 -1.79 6.60
CA LEU A 8 7.66 -0.59 5.81
C LEU A 8 8.22 -0.98 4.43
N LEU A 9 7.59 -0.50 3.37
CA LEU A 9 7.96 -0.79 1.99
C LEU A 9 8.09 0.53 1.22
N ASP A 10 9.24 0.73 0.59
CA ASP A 10 9.52 1.91 -0.25
C ASP A 10 9.54 1.51 -1.72
N ASP A 11 8.48 1.89 -2.45
CA ASP A 11 8.24 1.62 -3.88
C ASP A 11 8.57 0.17 -4.34
N PRO A 12 8.19 -0.89 -3.58
CA PRO A 12 8.70 -2.25 -3.74
C PRO A 12 8.29 -2.96 -5.03
N ILE A 13 7.27 -2.45 -5.73
CA ILE A 13 6.63 -3.13 -6.86
C ILE A 13 6.70 -2.33 -8.17
N SER A 14 7.27 -1.12 -8.16
CA SER A 14 7.22 -0.21 -9.32
C SER A 14 8.05 -0.68 -10.52
N THR A 15 9.01 -1.57 -10.31
CA THR A 15 9.86 -2.12 -11.38
C THR A 15 9.33 -3.45 -11.94
N LEU A 16 8.19 -3.94 -11.44
CA LEU A 16 7.66 -5.24 -11.79
C LEU A 16 6.58 -5.13 -12.87
N ASP A 17 6.44 -6.19 -13.66
CA ASP A 17 5.34 -6.31 -14.60
C ASP A 17 3.98 -6.34 -13.88
N MET A 18 2.93 -5.82 -14.52
CA MET A 18 1.60 -5.66 -13.91
C MET A 18 1.02 -6.96 -13.32
N SER A 19 1.29 -8.11 -13.94
CA SER A 19 0.85 -9.41 -13.42
C SER A 19 1.54 -9.77 -12.09
N ILE A 20 2.85 -9.50 -12.00
CA ILE A 20 3.66 -9.76 -10.80
C ILE A 20 3.27 -8.78 -9.70
N GLN A 21 2.99 -7.51 -10.04
CA GLN A 21 2.49 -6.54 -9.07
C GLN A 21 1.19 -7.01 -8.41
N ALA A 22 0.21 -7.47 -9.21
CA ALA A 22 -1.06 -7.97 -8.68
C ALA A 22 -0.86 -9.18 -7.76
N GLU A 23 0.03 -10.11 -8.11
CA GLU A 23 0.36 -11.26 -7.26
C GLU A 23 1.02 -10.83 -5.95
N MET A 24 1.96 -9.89 -5.99
CA MET A 24 2.58 -9.35 -4.78
C MET A 24 1.58 -8.63 -3.87
N LEU A 25 0.65 -7.85 -4.43
CA LEU A 25 -0.42 -7.22 -3.66
C LEU A 25 -1.31 -8.25 -2.97
N ASN A 26 -1.62 -9.36 -3.63
CA ASN A 26 -2.36 -10.46 -3.01
C ASN A 26 -1.59 -11.08 -1.83
N VAL A 27 -0.29 -11.32 -1.97
CA VAL A 27 0.56 -11.83 -0.88
C VAL A 27 0.56 -10.86 0.31
N LEU A 28 0.72 -9.55 0.06
CA LEU A 28 0.70 -8.55 1.12
C LEU A 28 -0.67 -8.44 1.80
N ASN A 29 -1.77 -8.59 1.06
CA ASN A 29 -3.12 -8.65 1.60
C ASN A 29 -3.33 -9.88 2.50
N ILE A 30 -2.83 -11.04 2.08
CA ILE A 30 -2.84 -12.25 2.92
C ILE A 30 -2.03 -11.99 4.19
N LEU A 31 -0.81 -11.45 4.09
CA LEU A 31 0.04 -11.15 5.23
C LEU A 31 -0.65 -10.23 6.25
N LYS A 32 -1.27 -9.14 5.77
CA LYS A 32 -2.08 -8.20 6.57
C LYS A 32 -3.20 -8.93 7.31
N SER A 33 -3.89 -9.86 6.65
CA SER A 33 -5.02 -10.61 7.23
C SER A 33 -4.60 -11.61 8.32
N VAL A 34 -3.43 -12.27 8.17
CA VAL A 34 -3.03 -13.37 9.05
C VAL A 34 -2.18 -12.94 10.25
N SER A 35 -1.41 -11.85 10.14
CA SER A 35 -0.31 -11.57 11.08
C SER A 35 -0.52 -10.39 12.03
N ARG A 36 -1.66 -9.67 11.94
CA ARG A 36 -1.89 -8.36 12.61
C ARG A 36 -0.73 -7.37 12.39
N VAL A 37 -0.04 -7.47 11.25
CA VAL A 37 1.01 -6.53 10.88
C VAL A 37 0.39 -5.25 10.32
N THR A 38 0.94 -4.10 10.70
CA THR A 38 0.64 -2.83 10.03
C THR A 38 1.56 -2.69 8.83
N ILE A 39 1.00 -2.48 7.64
CA ILE A 39 1.80 -2.23 6.44
C ILE A 39 1.77 -0.74 6.14
N VAL A 40 2.96 -0.16 5.96
CA VAL A 40 3.15 1.19 5.44
C VAL A 40 3.85 1.05 4.09
N LEU A 41 3.17 1.50 3.03
CA LEU A 41 3.68 1.46 1.67
C LEU A 41 3.83 2.88 1.15
N ILE A 42 5.02 3.20 0.64
CA ILE A 42 5.26 4.39 -0.15
C ILE A 42 5.15 3.97 -1.61
N SER A 43 4.22 4.57 -2.35
CA SER A 43 4.01 4.27 -3.77
C SER A 43 3.64 5.54 -4.52
N ARG A 44 4.03 5.57 -5.79
CA ARG A 44 3.60 6.60 -6.75
C ARG A 44 2.40 6.15 -7.59
N ASP A 45 1.93 4.92 -7.40
CA ASP A 45 0.86 4.32 -8.17
C ASP A 45 -0.49 4.37 -7.41
N PRO A 46 -1.48 5.13 -7.92
CA PRO A 46 -2.80 5.25 -7.32
C PRO A 46 -3.61 3.94 -7.31
N ASP A 47 -3.43 3.07 -8.30
CA ASP A 47 -4.19 1.81 -8.42
C ASP A 47 -3.75 0.83 -7.33
N VAL A 48 -2.45 0.80 -7.05
CA VAL A 48 -1.85 0.06 -5.92
C VAL A 48 -2.43 0.52 -4.57
N ILE A 49 -2.50 1.84 -4.38
CA ILE A 49 -3.01 2.44 -3.14
C ILE A 49 -4.49 2.10 -2.96
N GLY A 50 -5.28 2.30 -4.02
CA GLY A 50 -6.71 1.99 -4.09
C GLY A 50 -7.04 0.54 -3.71
N HIS A 51 -6.27 -0.40 -4.24
CA HIS A 51 -6.54 -1.83 -4.11
C HIS A 51 -6.26 -2.41 -2.72
N MET A 52 -5.32 -1.84 -1.95
CA MET A 52 -4.79 -2.49 -0.75
C MET A 52 -5.03 -1.70 0.56
N PHE A 53 -5.18 -0.38 0.47
CA PHE A 53 -5.18 0.50 1.64
C PHE A 53 -6.54 1.17 1.83
N SER A 54 -6.91 1.42 3.08
CA SER A 54 -8.10 2.21 3.43
C SER A 54 -7.78 3.69 3.67
N ARG A 55 -6.52 3.98 4.03
CA ARG A 55 -6.01 5.33 4.32
C ARG A 55 -4.77 5.60 3.48
N ALA A 56 -4.64 6.82 2.99
CA ALA A 56 -3.47 7.29 2.29
C ALA A 56 -3.09 8.69 2.77
N ILE A 57 -1.79 8.97 2.75
CA ILE A 57 -1.25 10.30 2.99
C ILE A 57 -0.66 10.76 1.67
N HIS A 58 -1.15 11.86 1.14
CA HIS A 58 -0.59 12.47 -0.05
C HIS A 58 0.47 13.49 0.37
N MET A 59 1.69 13.30 -0.13
CA MET A 59 2.80 14.21 0.08
C MET A 59 3.14 14.89 -1.25
N ALA A 60 3.02 16.22 -1.29
CA ALA A 60 3.37 17.02 -2.45
C ALA A 60 4.23 18.22 -2.01
N ALA A 61 5.48 18.25 -2.46
CA ALA A 61 6.48 19.22 -2.02
C ALA A 61 6.58 19.27 -0.48
N SER A 62 6.32 20.41 0.15
CA SER A 62 6.31 20.59 1.61
C SER A 62 4.91 20.45 2.24
N HIS A 63 3.90 20.01 1.47
CA HIS A 63 2.53 19.86 1.92
C HIS A 63 2.18 18.38 2.11
N ILE A 64 1.51 18.08 3.22
CA ILE A 64 1.04 16.75 3.58
C ILE A 64 -0.47 16.85 3.86
N ASP A 65 -1.26 16.03 3.18
CA ASP A 65 -2.70 15.96 3.33
C ASP A 65 -3.12 14.50 3.57
N GLU A 66 -3.92 14.25 4.59
CA GLU A 66 -4.43 12.92 4.91
C GLU A 66 -5.79 12.73 4.24
N ARG A 67 -5.97 11.60 3.54
CA ARG A 67 -7.23 11.30 2.87
C ARG A 67 -7.65 9.84 3.05
N GLU A 68 -8.97 9.62 3.06
CA GLU A 68 -9.49 8.28 2.84
C GLU A 68 -9.27 7.87 1.38
N VAL A 69 -8.90 6.60 1.18
CA VAL A 69 -8.60 6.10 -0.16
C VAL A 69 -9.83 6.16 -1.07
N ALA A 70 -11.01 5.89 -0.51
CA ALA A 70 -12.29 5.93 -1.24
C ALA A 70 -12.58 7.30 -1.88
N ASP A 71 -12.13 8.39 -1.27
CA ASP A 71 -12.39 9.75 -1.76
C ASP A 71 -11.35 10.23 -2.79
N SER A 72 -10.19 9.58 -2.85
CA SER A 72 -9.00 10.12 -3.53
C SER A 72 -8.44 9.23 -4.64
N TYR A 73 -8.76 7.93 -4.62
CA TYR A 73 -8.23 6.93 -5.53
C TYR A 73 -9.39 6.05 -6.03
N PRO A 74 -10.01 6.39 -7.17
CA PRO A 74 -11.12 5.61 -7.67
C PRO A 74 -10.65 4.20 -8.02
N LEU A 75 -11.17 3.21 -7.31
CA LEU A 75 -11.13 1.82 -7.75
C LEU A 75 -11.93 1.74 -9.07
N LYS A 76 -11.23 1.51 -10.19
CA LYS A 76 -11.88 1.20 -11.46
C LYS A 76 -12.54 -0.18 -11.42
#